data_AF-A0A6N7XXB4-F1
#
_entry.id   AF-A0A6N7XXB4-F1
#
_cell.length_a   1.000
_cell.length_b   1.000
_cell.length_c   1.000
_cell.angle_alpha   90.00
_cell.angle_beta   90.00
_cell.angle_gamma   90.00
#
_symmetry.space_group_name_H-M   'P 1'
#
loop_
_entity.id
_entity.type
_entity.pdbx_description
1 polymer ?
#
loop_
_entity_poly.entity_id
_entity_poly.type
_entity_poly.pdbx_seq_one_letter_code
_entity_poly.pdbx_strand_id
1 'polypeptide(L)'
;MLKDVLKELSEIRVLSTSLIAKKLNTSEALVEEIIQQLYRMEYIKNDEGCATSDVKCSSCAYKSMCTSTPIKTISITDKGKTLLKKL
;
A
#
# COMPACT_ATOMS: atom_id res chain seq x y z
N MET A 1 -12.65 -10.83 -5.54
CA MET A 1 -11.69 -9.81 -6.00
C MET A 1 -11.39 -8.75 -4.94
N LEU A 2 -12.37 -7.97 -4.44
CA LEU A 2 -12.10 -6.93 -3.41
C LEU A 2 -11.49 -7.49 -2.12
N LYS A 3 -12.06 -8.62 -1.64
CA LYS A 3 -11.56 -9.34 -0.47
C LYS A 3 -10.18 -9.97 -0.69
N ASP A 4 -9.90 -10.41 -1.91
CA ASP A 4 -8.62 -11.04 -2.27
C ASP A 4 -7.50 -9.99 -2.25
N VAL A 5 -7.75 -8.81 -2.81
CA VAL A 5 -6.80 -7.68 -2.71
C VAL A 5 -6.60 -7.27 -1.25
N LEU A 6 -7.66 -7.19 -0.45
CA LEU A 6 -7.53 -6.88 0.98
C LEU A 6 -6.70 -7.92 1.74
N LYS A 7 -6.86 -9.21 1.40
CA LYS A 7 -6.07 -10.31 1.96
C LYS A 7 -4.60 -10.17 1.57
N GLU A 8 -4.31 -9.94 0.29
CA GLU A 8 -2.94 -9.71 -0.19
C GLU A 8 -2.29 -8.51 0.50
N LEU A 9 -3.01 -7.40 0.64
CA LEU A 9 -2.55 -6.21 1.37
C LEU A 9 -2.28 -6.47 2.86
N SER A 10 -2.90 -7.49 3.45
CA SER A 10 -2.66 -7.86 4.85
C SER A 10 -1.40 -8.73 5.04
N GLU A 11 -0.95 -9.40 3.98
CA GLU A 11 0.24 -10.26 3.99
C GLU A 11 1.52 -9.47 3.67
N ILE A 12 1.41 -8.36 2.92
CA ILE A 12 2.54 -7.52 2.51
C ILE A 12 2.58 -6.20 3.28
N ARG A 13 3.79 -5.69 3.58
CA ARG A 13 3.97 -4.39 4.26
C ARG A 13 4.06 -3.20 3.31
N VAL A 14 4.41 -3.45 2.05
CA VAL A 14 4.65 -2.42 1.05
C VAL A 14 3.63 -2.55 -0.07
N LEU A 15 2.99 -1.44 -0.46
CA LEU A 15 2.05 -1.45 -1.55
C LEU A 15 2.80 -1.59 -2.89
N SER A 16 2.54 -2.67 -3.61
CA SER A 16 2.96 -2.86 -5.00
C SER A 16 1.79 -3.36 -5.83
N THR A 17 1.21 -2.48 -6.64
CA THR A 17 0.07 -2.79 -7.52
C THR A 17 0.44 -3.88 -8.53
N SER A 18 1.63 -3.80 -9.13
CA SER A 18 2.17 -4.80 -10.06
C SER A 18 2.30 -6.19 -9.43
N LEU A 19 2.79 -6.27 -8.18
CA LEU A 19 2.93 -7.54 -7.48
C LEU A 19 1.56 -8.19 -7.23
N ILE A 20 0.60 -7.41 -6.71
CA ILE A 20 -0.75 -7.87 -6.43
C ILE A 20 -1.46 -8.28 -7.73
N ALA A 21 -1.35 -7.48 -8.78
CA ALA A 21 -1.92 -7.77 -10.09
C ALA A 21 -1.41 -9.09 -10.66
N LYS A 22 -0.08 -9.31 -10.58
CA LYS A 22 0.55 -10.56 -11.01
C LYS A 22 0.07 -11.75 -10.18
N LYS A 23 -0.02 -11.61 -8.85
CA LYS A 23 -0.45 -12.71 -7.95
C LYS A 23 -1.93 -13.06 -8.13
N LEU A 24 -2.77 -12.08 -8.41
CA LEU A 24 -4.21 -12.26 -8.66
C LEU A 24 -4.55 -12.49 -10.15
N ASN A 25 -3.55 -12.58 -11.02
CA ASN A 25 -3.69 -12.73 -12.48
C ASN A 25 -4.69 -11.73 -13.09
N THR A 26 -4.52 -10.45 -12.74
CA THR A 26 -5.40 -9.35 -13.17
C THR A 26 -4.60 -8.13 -13.61
N SER A 27 -5.26 -7.06 -14.04
CA SER A 27 -4.59 -5.83 -14.48
C SER A 27 -4.25 -4.91 -13.30
N GLU A 28 -3.17 -4.15 -13.43
CA GLU A 28 -2.77 -3.15 -12.43
C GLU A 28 -3.85 -2.09 -12.23
N ALA A 29 -4.50 -1.66 -13.32
CA ALA A 29 -5.59 -0.68 -13.27
C ALA A 29 -6.76 -1.17 -12.40
N LEU A 30 -7.14 -2.45 -12.50
CA LEU A 30 -8.21 -3.01 -11.69
C LEU A 30 -7.80 -3.11 -10.21
N VAL A 31 -6.53 -3.45 -9.94
CA VAL A 31 -5.99 -3.46 -8.57
C VAL A 31 -6.00 -2.05 -7.97
N GLU A 32 -5.60 -1.03 -8.74
CA GLU A 32 -5.66 0.37 -8.31
C GLU A 32 -7.07 0.82 -7.98
N GLU A 33 -8.05 0.51 -8.84
CA GLU A 33 -9.47 0.81 -8.56
C GLU A 33 -9.95 0.13 -7.28
N ILE A 34 -9.59 -1.14 -7.06
CA ILE A 34 -9.95 -1.86 -5.83
C ILE A 34 -9.29 -1.24 -4.61
N ILE A 35 -8.02 -0.85 -4.68
CA ILE A 35 -7.34 -0.16 -3.57
C ILE A 35 -8.05 1.15 -3.25
N GLN A 36 -8.43 1.94 -4.26
CA GLN A 36 -9.21 3.16 -4.06
C GLN A 36 -10.57 2.89 -3.41
N GLN A 37 -11.25 1.81 -3.79
CA GLN A 37 -12.50 1.40 -3.14
C GLN A 37 -12.28 0.98 -1.68
N LEU A 38 -11.26 0.16 -1.39
CA LEU A 38 -10.93 -0.25 -0.02
C LEU A 38 -10.59 0.95 0.86
N TYR A 39 -9.93 1.97 0.31
CA TYR A 39 -9.65 3.24 0.99
C TYR A 39 -10.94 4.01 1.29
N ARG A 40 -11.81 4.21 0.29
CA ARG A 40 -13.12 4.88 0.45
C ARG A 40 -14.04 4.17 1.45
N MET A 41 -13.92 2.85 1.54
CA MET A 41 -14.67 2.02 2.48
C MET A 41 -14.03 1.94 3.88
N GLU A 42 -12.88 2.61 4.07
CA GLU A 42 -12.12 2.65 5.32
C GLU A 42 -11.66 1.26 5.81
N TYR A 43 -11.43 0.32 4.88
CA TYR A 43 -10.81 -0.97 5.20
C TYR A 43 -9.30 -0.88 5.27
N ILE A 44 -8.73 0.09 4.57
CA ILE A 44 -7.31 0.39 4.55
C ILE A 44 -7.11 1.90 4.74
N LYS A 45 -5.95 2.27 5.27
CA LYS A 45 -5.47 3.65 5.33
C LYS A 45 -4.08 3.71 4.73
N ASN A 46 -3.76 4.81 4.06
CA ASN A 46 -2.37 5.08 3.70
C ASN A 46 -1.62 5.33 5.01
N ASP A 47 -0.62 4.50 5.28
CA ASP A 47 0.43 4.94 6.18
C ASP A 47 1.30 5.81 5.30
N GLU A 48 1.36 7.10 5.61
CA GLU A 48 2.33 8.02 5.02
C GLU A 48 3.74 7.69 5.52
N GLY A 49 4.14 6.42 5.40
CA GLY A 49 5.48 5.93 5.62
C GLY A 49 6.40 6.67 4.68
N CYS A 50 7.07 7.68 5.22
CA CYS A 50 7.99 8.54 4.50
C CYS A 50 7.33 9.31 3.34
N ALA A 51 6.12 9.85 3.52
CA ALA A 51 5.74 11.04 2.77
C ALA A 51 6.58 12.22 3.29
N THR A 52 7.85 12.25 2.90
CA THR A 52 8.65 13.47 2.79
C THR A 52 8.42 14.51 3.90
N SER A 53 8.68 14.16 5.16
CA SER A 53 8.90 15.11 6.25
C SER A 53 9.65 14.37 7.35
N ASP A 54 10.77 14.95 7.80
CA ASP A 54 11.61 14.55 8.93
C ASP A 54 12.69 13.47 8.82
N VAL A 55 12.78 12.64 7.77
CA VAL A 55 14.07 11.97 7.51
C VAL A 55 14.99 12.98 6.84
N LYS A 56 15.84 13.64 7.63
CA LYS A 56 16.84 14.62 7.18
C LYS A 56 17.91 13.97 6.28
N CYS A 57 17.54 13.51 5.08
CA CYS A 57 18.48 13.20 4.00
C CYS A 57 19.28 14.45 3.57
N SER A 58 18.92 15.63 4.08
CA SER A 58 19.63 16.91 3.97
C SER A 58 21.11 16.84 4.37
N SER A 59 21.49 15.94 5.27
CA SER A 59 22.88 15.81 5.73
C SER A 59 23.71 14.78 4.94
N CYS A 60 23.12 14.09 3.96
CA CYS A 60 23.82 13.10 3.15
C CYS A 60 24.52 13.80 1.97
N ALA A 61 25.84 13.66 1.86
CA ALA A 61 26.64 14.22 0.76
C ALA A 61 26.21 13.71 -0.63
N TYR A 62 25.53 12.56 -0.69
CA TYR A 62 25.03 11.95 -1.92
C TYR A 62 23.52 12.18 -2.15
N LYS A 63 22.90 13.15 -1.47
CA LYS A 63 21.46 13.44 -1.63
C LYS A 63 21.04 13.63 -3.09
N SER A 64 21.89 14.26 -3.91
CA SER A 64 21.67 14.49 -5.35
C SER A 64 21.69 13.20 -6.20
N MET A 65 22.25 12.12 -5.67
CA MET A 65 22.26 10.79 -6.30
C MET A 65 21.26 9.82 -5.67
N CYS A 66 20.54 10.25 -4.64
CA CYS A 66 19.54 9.45 -3.96
C CYS A 66 18.24 9.43 -4.77
N THR A 67 17.97 8.31 -5.44
CA THR A 67 16.73 8.08 -6.19
C THR A 67 15.61 7.50 -5.32
N SER A 68 15.73 7.55 -3.99
CA SER A 68 14.76 6.99 -3.06
C SER A 68 13.37 7.60 -3.29
N THR A 69 12.53 6.82 -3.97
CA THR A 69 11.12 7.13 -4.16
C THR A 69 10.37 6.89 -2.85
N PRO A 70 9.43 7.77 -2.48
CA PRO A 70 8.58 7.56 -1.30
C PRO A 70 7.87 6.21 -1.42
N ILE A 71 8.11 5.33 -0.45
CA ILE A 71 7.49 4.00 -0.43
C ILE A 71 6.08 4.16 0.14
N LYS A 72 5.06 3.94 -0.68
CA LYS A 72 3.67 3.92 -0.20
C LYS A 72 3.46 2.68 0.65
N THR A 73 3.22 2.88 1.94
CA THR A 73 2.83 1.83 2.88
C THR A 73 1.34 1.90 3.14
N ILE A 74 0.71 0.75 3.39
CA ILE A 74 -0.71 0.67 3.71
C ILE A 74 -0.86 -0.02 5.05
N SER A 75 -1.77 0.50 5.87
CA SER A 75 -2.20 -0.16 7.09
C SER A 75 -3.65 -0.62 6.97
N ILE A 76 -3.92 -1.85 7.41
CA ILE A 76 -5.28 -2.38 7.51
C ILE A 76 -5.96 -1.80 8.76
N THR A 77 -7.14 -1.19 8.60
CA THR A 77 -7.92 -0.65 9.72
C THR A 77 -8.53 -1.78 10.54
N ASP A 78 -9.04 -1.50 11.74
CA ASP A 78 -9.71 -2.53 12.55
C ASP A 78 -10.98 -3.07 11.89
N LYS A 79 -11.65 -2.23 11.08
CA LYS A 79 -12.74 -2.63 10.19
C LYS A 79 -12.27 -3.64 9.14
N GLY A 80 -11.13 -3.37 8.50
CA GLY A 80 -10.48 -4.29 7.56
C GLY A 80 -10.10 -5.61 8.20
N LYS A 81 -9.47 -5.58 9.38
CA LYS A 81 -9.13 -6.79 10.15
C LYS A 81 -10.36 -7.62 10.52
N THR A 82 -11.47 -6.96 10.88
CA THR A 82 -12.73 -7.64 11.20
C THR A 82 -13.30 -8.37 9.99
N LEU A 83 -13.21 -7.76 8.79
CA LEU A 83 -13.60 -8.41 7.55
C LEU A 83 -12.70 -9.60 7.22
N LEU A 84 -11.38 -9.48 7.43
CA LEU A 84 -10.42 -10.56 7.21
C LEU A 84 -10.64 -11.76 8.15
N LYS A 85 -11.10 -11.53 9.38
CA LYS A 85 -11.44 -12.63 10.32
C LYS A 85 -12.70 -13.41 9.93
N LYS A 86 -13.52 -12.87 9.02
CA LYS A 86 -14.76 -13.49 8.52
C LYS A 86 -14.58 -14.18 7.16
N LEU A 87 -13.37 -14.14 6.60
CA LEU A 87 -12.96 -14.83 5.37
C LEU A 87 -12.50 -16.24 5.69
#